data_AF-A0A7S9QEX2-F1
#
_entry.id   AF-A0A7S9QEX2-F1
#
_cell.length_a   1.000
_cell.length_b   1.000
_cell.length_c   1.000
_cell.angle_alpha   90.00
_cell.angle_beta   90.00
_cell.angle_gamma   90.00
#
_symmetry.space_group_name_H-M   'P 1'
#
loop_
_entity.id
_entity.type
_entity.pdbx_description
1 polymer ?
#
loop_
_entity_poly.entity_id
_entity_poly.type
_entity_poly.pdbx_seq_one_letter_code
_entity_poly.pdbx_strand_id
1 'polypeptide(L)'
;MRTMADPCSGDRLTTLIEAALLAAREARIALQDRVLPHLPPARRLAGARVLRMIERRELFTDRFRDDLDHLLGQIDGRIAAGSFRCWEPKPDDLPGGSWQIIRSPEAEMLVAASVPIRALDAALCAVRAAREAQSVAFDLIQPN
;
A
#
# COMPACT_ATOMS: atom_id res chain seq x y z
N MET A 1 41.39 2.18 12.48
CA MET A 1 40.28 1.33 12.96
C MET A 1 39.10 1.52 12.04
N ARG A 2 38.76 0.52 11.22
CA ARG A 2 37.51 0.49 10.47
C ARG A 2 36.45 -0.06 11.40
N THR A 3 35.42 0.73 11.69
CA THR A 3 34.21 0.26 12.37
C THR A 3 33.65 -0.91 11.56
N MET A 4 33.66 -2.12 12.12
CA MET A 4 32.99 -3.26 11.53
C MET A 4 31.49 -2.97 11.58
N ALA A 5 30.93 -2.51 10.46
CA ALA A 5 29.50 -2.51 10.26
C ALA A 5 29.00 -3.95 10.46
N ASP A 6 28.03 -4.12 11.34
CA ASP A 6 27.43 -5.42 11.65
C ASP A 6 26.84 -6.03 10.36
N PRO A 7 27.43 -7.12 9.82
CA PRO A 7 27.09 -7.63 8.49
C PRO A 7 25.63 -8.09 8.38
N CYS A 8 24.98 -8.37 9.52
CA CYS A 8 23.58 -8.79 9.59
C CYS A 8 22.59 -7.65 9.27
N SER A 9 22.96 -6.39 9.49
CA SER A 9 22.06 -5.25 9.32
C SER A 9 21.89 -4.81 7.86
N GLY A 10 22.97 -4.85 7.07
CA GLY A 10 22.97 -4.55 5.64
C GLY A 10 22.18 -5.58 4.83
N ASP A 11 22.22 -6.84 5.27
CA ASP A 11 21.47 -7.94 4.65
C ASP A 11 19.95 -7.74 4.82
N ARG A 12 19.49 -7.43 6.04
CA ARG A 12 18.07 -7.19 6.32
C ARG A 12 17.48 -5.99 5.56
N LEU A 13 18.20 -4.86 5.50
CA LEU A 13 17.71 -3.70 4.76
C LEU A 13 17.61 -4.01 3.26
N THR A 14 18.59 -4.74 2.71
CA THR A 14 18.58 -5.17 1.32
C THR A 14 17.37 -6.07 1.02
N THR A 15 17.08 -7.06 1.88
CA THR A 15 15.89 -7.90 1.75
C THR A 15 14.59 -7.09 1.76
N LEU A 16 14.47 -6.07 2.62
CA LEU A 16 13.28 -5.22 2.68
C LEU A 16 13.14 -4.35 1.42
N ILE A 17 14.24 -3.84 0.88
CA ILE A 17 14.25 -3.10 -0.39
C ILE A 17 13.81 -4.01 -1.54
N GLU A 18 14.31 -5.25 -1.60
CA GLU A 18 13.91 -6.23 -2.61
C GLU A 18 12.40 -6.54 -2.52
N ALA A 19 11.88 -6.74 -1.31
CA ALA A 19 10.46 -6.94 -1.08
C ALA A 19 9.62 -5.74 -1.54
N ALA A 20 10.07 -4.50 -1.25
CA ALA A 20 9.40 -3.29 -1.71
C ALA A 20 9.42 -3.16 -3.25
N LEU A 21 10.52 -3.54 -3.90
CA LEU A 21 10.63 -3.54 -5.36
C LEU A 21 9.72 -4.60 -6.01
N LEU A 22 9.55 -5.76 -5.39
CA LEU A 22 8.61 -6.78 -5.83
C LEU A 22 7.16 -6.28 -5.69
N ALA A 23 6.80 -5.76 -4.51
CA ALA A 23 5.48 -5.18 -4.27
C ALA A 23 5.16 -4.03 -5.22
N ALA A 24 6.17 -3.21 -5.59
CA ALA A 24 6.01 -2.15 -6.56
C ALA A 24 5.63 -2.66 -7.96
N ARG A 25 6.15 -3.82 -8.38
CA ARG A 25 5.77 -4.44 -9.66
C ARG A 25 4.31 -4.89 -9.65
N GLU A 26 3.86 -5.49 -8.55
CA GLU A 26 2.47 -5.93 -8.40
C GLU A 26 1.51 -4.74 -8.33
N ALA A 27 1.86 -3.71 -7.57
CA ALA A 27 1.11 -2.46 -7.49
C ALA A 27 1.01 -1.78 -8.86
N ARG A 28 2.10 -1.78 -9.66
CA ARG A 28 2.11 -1.25 -11.03
C ARG A 28 1.04 -1.93 -11.90
N ILE A 29 0.99 -3.26 -11.87
CA ILE A 29 0.03 -4.05 -12.65
C ILE A 29 -1.40 -3.72 -12.19
N ALA A 30 -1.66 -3.72 -10.88
CA ALA A 30 -2.98 -3.38 -10.35
C ALA A 30 -3.41 -1.96 -10.71
N LEU A 31 -2.50 -0.99 -10.65
CA LEU A 31 -2.77 0.39 -11.03
C LEU A 31 -3.13 0.51 -12.51
N GLN A 32 -2.32 -0.09 -13.38
CA GLN A 32 -2.47 -0.02 -14.82
C GLN A 32 -3.74 -0.73 -15.30
N ASP A 33 -4.00 -1.94 -14.78
CA ASP A 33 -5.02 -2.82 -15.34
C ASP A 33 -6.39 -2.68 -14.64
N ARG A 34 -6.42 -2.27 -13.38
CA ARG A 34 -7.64 -2.30 -12.55
C ARG A 34 -8.04 -0.94 -11.97
N VAL A 35 -7.08 -0.10 -11.60
CA VAL A 35 -7.42 1.19 -10.97
C VAL A 35 -7.65 2.28 -12.02
N LEU A 36 -6.65 2.57 -12.85
CA LEU A 36 -6.70 3.70 -13.78
C LEU A 36 -7.86 3.64 -14.79
N PRO A 37 -8.20 2.48 -15.38
CA PRO A 37 -9.33 2.42 -16.32
C PRO A 37 -10.66 2.78 -15.66
N HIS A 38 -10.83 2.45 -14.37
CA HIS A 38 -12.08 2.58 -13.63
C HIS A 38 -12.18 3.87 -12.82
N LEU A 39 -11.09 4.62 -12.66
CA LEU A 39 -11.15 5.96 -12.09
C LEU A 39 -11.79 6.96 -13.07
N PRO A 40 -12.62 7.91 -12.59
CA PRO A 40 -13.11 9.02 -13.39
C PRO A 40 -11.92 9.81 -13.97
N PRO A 41 -12.02 10.35 -15.21
CA PRO A 41 -10.92 11.05 -15.86
C PRO A 41 -10.24 12.11 -14.99
N ALA A 42 -11.03 12.92 -14.27
CA ALA A 42 -10.53 13.96 -13.37
C ALA A 42 -9.67 13.43 -12.20
N ARG A 43 -9.81 12.14 -11.84
CA ARG A 43 -9.08 11.50 -10.73
C ARG A 43 -7.94 10.59 -11.22
N ARG A 44 -7.83 10.31 -12.52
CA ARG A 44 -6.76 9.47 -13.08
C ARG A 44 -5.37 10.08 -12.93
N LEU A 45 -5.27 11.41 -12.82
CA LEU A 45 -3.98 12.10 -12.78
C LEU A 45 -3.13 11.72 -11.55
N ALA A 46 -3.76 11.55 -10.38
CA ALA A 46 -3.07 11.12 -9.17
C ALA A 46 -2.51 9.69 -9.33
N GLY A 47 -3.36 8.74 -9.75
CA GLY A 47 -2.93 7.37 -10.01
C GLY A 47 -1.86 7.26 -11.09
N ALA A 48 -1.96 8.05 -12.17
CA ALA A 48 -0.98 8.07 -13.24
C ALA A 48 0.37 8.63 -12.80
N ARG A 49 0.37 9.57 -11.85
CA ARG A 49 1.60 10.08 -11.24
C ARG A 49 2.29 8.99 -10.41
N VAL A 50 1.56 8.31 -9.52
CA VAL A 50 2.10 7.20 -8.72
C VAL A 50 2.66 6.11 -9.64
N LEU A 51 1.91 5.74 -10.70
CA LEU A 51 2.36 4.77 -11.69
C LEU A 51 3.70 5.18 -12.33
N ARG A 52 3.81 6.44 -12.78
CA ARG A 52 5.05 6.96 -13.38
C ARG A 52 6.22 6.95 -12.40
N MET A 53 5.98 7.26 -11.13
CA MET A 53 7.03 7.22 -10.10
C MET A 53 7.51 5.80 -9.84
N ILE A 54 6.60 4.81 -9.85
CA ILE A 54 6.96 3.38 -9.78
C ILE A 54 7.86 3.00 -10.96
N GLU A 55 7.49 3.38 -12.18
CA GLU A 55 8.26 3.09 -13.39
C GLU A 55 9.67 3.71 -13.37
N ARG A 56 9.80 4.91 -12.81
CA ARG A 56 11.07 5.62 -12.63
C ARG A 56 11.85 5.19 -11.39
N ARG A 57 11.32 4.24 -10.60
CA ARG A 57 11.91 3.75 -9.34
C ARG A 57 12.08 4.84 -8.27
N GLU A 58 11.20 5.85 -8.27
CA GLU A 58 11.20 6.98 -7.34
C GLU A 58 10.46 6.65 -6.02
N LEU A 59 10.53 5.38 -5.57
CA LEU A 59 9.68 4.81 -4.51
C LEU A 59 9.99 5.31 -3.11
N PHE A 60 11.26 5.60 -2.82
CA PHE A 60 11.73 5.90 -1.46
C PHE A 60 11.74 7.40 -1.15
N THR A 61 10.90 8.17 -1.83
CA THR A 61 10.76 9.61 -1.62
C THR A 61 9.53 9.92 -0.75
N ASP A 62 9.56 11.02 0.00
CA ASP A 62 8.38 11.45 0.79
C ASP A 62 7.22 11.82 -0.13
N ARG A 63 7.53 12.48 -1.24
CA ARG A 63 6.56 12.76 -2.30
C ARG A 63 5.83 11.50 -2.78
N PHE A 64 6.55 10.40 -2.98
CA PHE A 64 5.93 9.13 -3.41
C PHE A 64 4.93 8.63 -2.38
N ARG A 65 5.30 8.70 -1.10
CA ARG A 65 4.44 8.30 0.01
C ARG A 65 3.18 9.16 0.06
N ASP A 66 3.31 10.48 -0.02
CA ASP A 66 2.16 11.39 0.01
C ASP A 66 1.21 11.14 -1.16
N ASP A 67 1.76 10.96 -2.37
CA ASP A 67 0.97 10.65 -3.57
C ASP A 67 0.30 9.26 -3.46
N LEU A 68 0.97 8.26 -2.84
CA LEU A 68 0.43 6.92 -2.60
C LEU A 68 -0.69 6.92 -1.54
N ASP A 69 -0.50 7.60 -0.43
CA ASP A 69 -1.49 7.75 0.65
C ASP A 69 -2.75 8.45 0.13
N HIS A 70 -2.56 9.52 -0.66
CA HIS A 70 -3.66 10.22 -1.30
C HIS A 70 -4.45 9.30 -2.25
N LEU A 71 -3.75 8.49 -3.04
CA LEU A 71 -4.36 7.52 -3.95
C LEU A 71 -5.14 6.44 -3.19
N LEU A 72 -4.58 5.88 -2.13
CA LEU A 72 -5.26 4.91 -1.27
C LEU A 72 -6.53 5.52 -0.66
N GLY A 73 -6.47 6.76 -0.19
CA GLY A 73 -7.66 7.47 0.30
C GLY A 73 -8.74 7.66 -0.77
N GLN A 74 -8.35 7.93 -2.03
CA GLN A 74 -9.32 8.00 -3.13
C GLN A 74 -9.96 6.65 -3.44
N ILE A 75 -9.17 5.56 -3.40
CA ILE A 75 -9.65 4.19 -3.61
C ILE A 75 -10.64 3.82 -2.50
N ASP A 76 -10.30 4.10 -1.24
CA ASP A 76 -11.15 3.83 -0.09
C ASP A 76 -12.47 4.60 -0.15
N GLY A 77 -12.41 5.87 -0.52
CA GLY A 77 -13.61 6.67 -0.73
C GLY A 77 -14.53 6.10 -1.80
N ARG A 78 -13.99 5.52 -2.88
CA ARG A 78 -14.80 4.85 -3.92
C ARG A 78 -15.35 3.51 -3.46
N ILE A 79 -14.54 2.70 -2.78
CA ILE A 79 -15.00 1.44 -2.19
C ILE A 79 -16.16 1.71 -1.24
N ALA A 80 -16.03 2.70 -0.36
CA ALA A 80 -17.08 3.10 0.57
C ALA A 80 -18.34 3.59 -0.17
N ALA A 81 -18.20 4.43 -1.20
CA ALA A 81 -19.33 4.91 -2.00
C ALA A 81 -20.07 3.79 -2.76
N GLY A 82 -19.37 2.72 -3.13
CA GLY A 82 -19.95 1.53 -3.77
C GLY A 82 -20.31 0.40 -2.81
N SER A 83 -20.24 0.63 -1.49
CA SER A 83 -20.56 -0.36 -0.46
C SER A 83 -21.85 0.00 0.27
N PHE A 84 -22.72 -0.98 0.47
CA PHE A 84 -24.01 -0.82 1.13
C PHE A 84 -24.12 -1.83 2.27
N ARG A 85 -24.68 -1.41 3.39
CA ARG A 85 -25.01 -2.32 4.50
C ARG A 85 -26.43 -2.82 4.32
N CYS A 86 -26.60 -4.13 4.25
CA CYS A 86 -27.92 -4.76 4.29
C CYS A 86 -28.03 -5.68 5.50
N TRP A 87 -29.25 -5.86 5.97
CA TRP A 87 -29.54 -6.88 6.96
C TRP A 87 -29.87 -8.19 6.24
N GLU A 88 -29.11 -9.24 6.52
CA GLU A 88 -29.39 -10.58 6.03
C GLU A 88 -30.09 -11.37 7.17
N PRO A 89 -31.39 -11.65 7.04
CA PRO A 89 -32.09 -12.48 8.01
C PRO A 89 -31.55 -13.91 7.97
N LYS A 90 -31.53 -14.58 9.12
CA LYS A 90 -31.25 -16.02 9.15
C LYS A 90 -32.40 -16.79 8.45
N PRO A 91 -32.14 -18.01 7.94
CA PRO A 91 -33.19 -18.86 7.38
C PRO A 91 -34.38 -19.00 8.34
N ASP A 92 -35.58 -19.18 7.76
CA ASP A 92 -36.92 -18.90 8.31
C ASP A 92 -37.27 -19.44 9.71
N ASP A 93 -36.46 -20.34 10.29
CA ASP A 93 -36.72 -20.98 11.57
C ASP A 93 -35.86 -20.47 12.75
N LEU A 94 -34.98 -19.48 12.55
CA LEU A 94 -34.13 -18.93 13.62
C LEU A 94 -34.28 -17.42 13.79
N PRO A 95 -34.66 -16.91 14.98
CA PRO A 95 -34.62 -15.49 15.25
C PRO A 95 -33.17 -14.97 15.14
N GLY A 96 -33.00 -13.89 14.37
CA GLY A 96 -31.73 -13.19 14.22
C GLY A 96 -31.34 -12.90 12.77
N GLY A 97 -30.10 -12.46 12.59
CA GLY A 97 -29.53 -12.07 11.31
C GLY A 97 -28.16 -11.46 11.51
N SER A 98 -27.53 -11.03 10.43
CA SER A 98 -26.28 -10.30 10.46
C SER A 98 -26.29 -9.14 9.47
N TRP A 99 -25.59 -8.07 9.84
CA TRP A 99 -25.28 -7.00 8.89
C TRP A 99 -24.23 -7.50 7.90
N GLN A 100 -24.57 -7.51 6.62
CA GLN A 100 -23.63 -7.77 5.53
C GLN A 100 -23.23 -6.45 4.87
N ILE A 101 -22.03 -6.44 4.30
CA ILE A 101 -21.60 -5.38 3.38
C ILE A 101 -21.69 -5.95 1.97
N ILE A 102 -22.64 -5.43 1.19
CA ILE A 102 -22.74 -5.70 -0.24
C ILE A 102 -21.95 -4.63 -0.98
N ARG A 103 -21.12 -5.03 -1.93
CA ARG A 103 -20.37 -4.10 -2.78
C ARG A 103 -20.87 -4.16 -4.21
N SER A 104 -20.84 -3.02 -4.88
CA SER A 104 -20.98 -3.00 -6.34
C SER A 104 -19.80 -3.75 -6.99
N PRO A 105 -19.96 -4.26 -8.22
CA PRO A 105 -18.85 -4.91 -8.93
C PRO A 105 -17.60 -4.03 -9.03
N GLU A 106 -17.78 -2.72 -9.18
CA GLU A 106 -16.67 -1.77 -9.20
C GLU A 106 -15.94 -1.68 -7.85
N ALA A 107 -16.69 -1.59 -6.74
CA ALA A 107 -16.10 -1.53 -5.40
C ALA A 107 -15.37 -2.84 -5.06
N GLU A 108 -15.91 -3.99 -5.44
CA GLU A 108 -15.25 -5.29 -5.22
C GLU A 108 -13.94 -5.41 -6.00
N MET A 109 -13.94 -4.96 -7.27
CA MET A 109 -12.73 -4.88 -8.08
C MET A 109 -11.68 -3.93 -7.47
N LEU A 110 -12.11 -2.76 -6.97
CA LEU A 110 -11.21 -1.81 -6.30
C LEU A 110 -10.64 -2.36 -5.00
N VAL A 111 -11.42 -3.12 -4.22
CA VAL A 111 -10.91 -3.85 -3.04
C VAL A 111 -9.77 -4.78 -3.46
N ALA A 112 -10.00 -5.62 -4.48
CA ALA A 112 -8.97 -6.55 -4.97
C ALA A 112 -7.74 -5.83 -5.54
N ALA A 113 -7.93 -4.70 -6.23
CA ALA A 113 -6.83 -3.89 -6.76
C ALA A 113 -6.04 -3.13 -5.67
N SER A 114 -6.67 -2.81 -4.54
CA SER A 114 -6.03 -2.11 -3.43
C SER A 114 -5.01 -2.99 -2.70
N VAL A 115 -5.17 -4.32 -2.69
CA VAL A 115 -4.31 -5.26 -1.98
C VAL A 115 -2.82 -5.09 -2.31
N PRO A 116 -2.38 -5.19 -3.58
CA PRO A 116 -0.97 -5.02 -3.93
C PRO A 116 -0.45 -3.59 -3.69
N ILE A 117 -1.33 -2.57 -3.79
CA ILE A 117 -0.96 -1.17 -3.54
C ILE A 117 -0.67 -0.97 -2.04
N ARG A 118 -1.48 -1.57 -1.17
CA ARG A 118 -1.25 -1.56 0.28
C ARG A 118 -0.04 -2.41 0.68
N ALA A 119 0.22 -3.51 -0.01
CA ALA A 119 1.43 -4.29 0.20
C ALA A 119 2.69 -3.47 -0.10
N LEU A 120 2.67 -2.65 -1.16
CA LEU A 120 3.74 -1.70 -1.43
C LEU A 120 3.91 -0.67 -0.31
N ASP A 121 2.82 -0.04 0.15
CA ASP A 121 2.88 0.93 1.26
C ASP A 121 3.49 0.31 2.53
N ALA A 122 3.03 -0.89 2.91
CA ALA A 122 3.57 -1.63 4.05
C ALA A 122 5.07 -1.95 3.88
N ALA A 123 5.50 -2.37 2.69
CA ALA A 123 6.91 -2.65 2.42
C ALA A 123 7.78 -1.39 2.51
N LEU A 124 7.29 -0.24 2.03
CA LEU A 124 7.98 1.04 2.15
C LEU A 124 8.07 1.52 3.60
N CYS A 125 7.00 1.34 4.38
CA CYS A 125 7.02 1.59 5.81
C CYS A 125 8.07 0.72 6.52
N ALA A 126 8.17 -0.56 6.17
CA ALA A 126 9.18 -1.46 6.74
C ALA A 126 10.62 -1.03 6.40
N VAL A 127 10.88 -0.61 5.16
CA VAL A 127 12.19 -0.07 4.75
C VAL A 127 12.54 1.18 5.54
N ARG A 128 11.60 2.12 5.69
CA ARG A 128 11.81 3.36 6.46
C ARG A 128 12.10 3.06 7.93
N ALA A 129 11.30 2.21 8.56
CA ALA A 129 11.51 1.80 9.95
C ALA A 129 12.86 1.12 10.16
N ALA A 130 13.29 0.24 9.23
CA ALA A 130 14.60 -0.39 9.30
C ALA A 130 15.75 0.62 9.19
N ARG A 131 15.63 1.60 8.28
CA ARG A 131 16.62 2.68 8.13
C ARG A 131 16.70 3.57 9.38
N GLU A 132 15.55 3.93 9.96
CA GLU A 132 15.49 4.72 11.18
C GLU A 132 16.13 3.96 12.36
N ALA A 133 15.80 2.67 12.52
CA ALA A 133 16.40 1.82 13.54
C ALA A 133 17.93 1.72 13.40
N GLN A 134 18.46 1.62 12.18
CA GLN A 134 19.90 1.64 11.93
C GLN A 134 20.54 2.98 12.33
N SER A 135 19.88 4.10 12.05
CA SER A 135 20.37 5.43 12.45
C SER A 135 20.45 5.55 13.97
N VAL A 136 19.37 5.19 14.67
CA VAL A 136 19.31 5.23 16.13
C VAL A 136 20.35 4.31 16.76
N ALA A 137 20.53 3.10 16.21
CA ALA A 137 21.56 2.18 16.69
C ALA A 137 22.98 2.75 16.52
N PHE A 138 23.26 3.42 15.41
CA PHE A 138 24.56 4.06 15.18
C PHE A 138 24.83 5.16 16.21
N ASP A 139 23.84 6.02 16.47
CA ASP A 139 23.95 7.12 17.45
C ASP A 139 24.17 6.61 18.88
N LEU A 140 23.58 5.47 19.25
CA LEU A 140 23.75 4.85 20.57
C LEU A 140 25.12 4.17 20.74
N ILE A 141 25.71 3.65 19.66
CA ILE A 141 27.00 2.92 19.69
C ILE A 141 28.18 3.89 19.59
N GLN A 142 28.01 5.06 18.98
CA GLN A 142 29.00 6.14 18.96
C GLN A 142 28.50 7.35 19.76
N PRO A 143 28.36 7.26 21.10
CA PRO A 143 28.01 8.42 21.89
C PRO A 143 29.15 9.45 21.77
N ASN A 144 28.79 10.68 21.38
CA ASN A 144 29.69 11.84 21.42
C ASN A 144 30.34 12.00 22.80
#